data_AF-A0A5J4N5Z0-F1
#
_entry.id   AF-A0A5J4N5Z0-F1
#
_cell.length_a   1.000
_cell.length_b   1.000
_cell.length_c   1.000
_cell.angle_alpha   90.00
_cell.angle_beta   90.00
_cell.angle_gamma   90.00
#
_symmetry.space_group_name_H-M   'P 1'
#
loop_
_entity.id
_entity.type
_entity.pdbx_description
1 polymer ?
#
loop_
_entity_poly.entity_id
_entity_poly.type
_entity_poly.pdbx_seq_one_letter_code
_entity_poly.pdbx_strand_id
1 'polypeptide(L)' 'VCAAVLKDLQRVSREKRLSTFEIPQKVYLDPLSWTPETGLVTDALKLKRFNLQARFQQEIERMYPKASRS' A
#
# COMPACT_ATOMS: atom_id res chain seq x y z
N VAL A 1 -3.37 -6.68 -13.42
CA VAL A 1 -3.15 -5.25 -13.07
C VAL A 1 -2.17 -5.10 -11.90
N CYS A 2 -2.38 -5.71 -10.72
CA CYS A 2 -1.48 -5.56 -9.56
C CYS A 2 0.00 -5.87 -9.87
N ALA A 3 0.28 -6.95 -10.62
CA ALA A 3 1.65 -7.29 -11.01
C ALA A 3 2.32 -6.23 -11.90
N ALA A 4 1.55 -5.57 -12.78
CA ALA A 4 2.06 -4.49 -13.62
C ALA A 4 2.40 -3.25 -12.78
N VAL A 5 1.50 -2.84 -11.87
CA VAL A 5 1.73 -1.72 -10.95
C VAL A 5 2.95 -1.97 -10.06
N LEU A 6 3.10 -3.17 -9.52
CA LEU A 6 4.26 -3.54 -8.71
C LEU A 6 5.56 -3.45 -9.52
N LYS A 7 5.56 -3.94 -10.76
CA LYS A 7 6.72 -3.88 -11.65
C LYS A 7 7.12 -2.43 -11.95
N ASP A 8 6.16 -1.55 -12.19
CA ASP A 8 6.43 -0.12 -12.41
C ASP A 8 6.95 0.58 -11.15
N LEU A 9 6.38 0.30 -9.97
CA LEU A 9 6.89 0.82 -8.70
C LEU A 9 8.35 0.40 -8.49
N GLN A 10 8.67 -0.89 -8.67
CA GLN A 10 10.03 -1.41 -8.54
C GLN A 10 10.98 -0.78 -9.55
N ARG A 11 10.54 -0.57 -10.79
CA ARG A 11 11.33 0.11 -11.83
C ARG A 11 11.67 1.53 -11.42
N VAL A 12 10.67 2.34 -11.02
CA VAL A 12 10.87 3.73 -10.58
C VAL A 12 11.75 3.80 -9.32
N SER A 13 11.56 2.90 -8.36
CA SER A 13 12.39 2.85 -7.15
C SER A 13 13.86 2.58 -7.47
N ARG A 14 14.16 1.69 -8.43
CA ARG A 14 15.53 1.41 -8.88
C ARG A 14 16.13 2.59 -9.63
N GLU A 15 15.36 3.25 -10.50
CA GLU A 15 15.78 4.47 -11.20
C GLU A 15 16.13 5.60 -10.20
N LYS A 16 15.39 5.69 -9.09
CA LYS A 16 15.64 6.63 -7.99
C LYS A 16 16.68 6.16 -6.98
N ARG A 17 17.29 4.97 -7.18
CA ARG A 17 18.32 4.38 -6.31
C ARG A 17 17.88 4.25 -4.84
N LEU A 18 16.60 3.92 -4.62
CA LEU A 18 16.10 3.65 -3.27
C LEU A 18 16.73 2.36 -2.71
N SER A 19 16.86 2.31 -1.39
CA SER A 19 17.32 1.11 -0.69
C SER A 19 16.29 0.00 -0.81
N THR A 20 16.74 -1.26 -0.78
CA THR A 20 15.85 -2.42 -0.99
C THR A 20 14.72 -2.52 0.03
N PHE A 21 14.91 -2.03 1.26
CA PHE A 21 13.87 -2.01 2.31
C PHE A 21 12.81 -0.92 2.10
N GLU A 22 13.05 0.05 1.22
CA GLU A 22 12.08 1.10 0.87
C GLU A 22 11.16 0.66 -0.28
N ILE A 23 11.53 -0.42 -0.99
CA ILE A 23 10.81 -0.89 -2.18
C ILE A 23 9.69 -1.85 -1.76
N PRO A 24 8.42 -1.57 -2.11
CA PRO A 24 7.31 -2.48 -1.83
C PRO A 24 7.49 -3.84 -2.51
N GLN A 25 7.26 -4.93 -1.76
CA GLN A 25 7.30 -6.30 -2.29
C GLN A 25 5.93 -6.82 -2.74
N LYS A 26 4.86 -6.33 -2.11
CA LYS A 26 3.46 -6.66 -2.43
C LYS A 26 2.63 -5.39 -2.36
N VAL A 27 1.61 -5.32 -3.22
CA VAL A 27 0.68 -4.19 -3.30
C VAL A 27 -0.74 -4.70 -3.40
N TYR A 28 -1.66 -4.00 -2.74
CA TYR A 28 -3.10 -4.18 -2.87
C TYR A 28 -3.67 -2.96 -3.59
N LEU A 29 -4.56 -3.19 -4.55
CA LEU A 29 -5.24 -2.13 -5.30
C LEU A 29 -6.69 -2.06 -4.81
N ASP A 30 -7.04 -0.96 -4.15
CA ASP A 30 -8.41 -0.69 -3.72
C ASP A 30 -9.23 -0.23 -4.95
N PRO A 31 -10.38 -0.85 -5.26
CA PRO A 31 -11.21 -0.43 -6.40
C PRO A 31 -11.96 0.88 -6.14
N LEU A 32 -12.03 1.33 -4.88
CA LEU A 32 -12.71 2.55 -4.47
C LEU A 32 -11.74 3.71 -4.32
N SER A 33 -12.11 4.87 -4.86
CA SER A 33 -11.35 6.10 -4.70
C SER A 33 -11.37 6.59 -3.25
N TRP A 34 -10.24 7.12 -2.78
CA TRP A 34 -10.16 7.75 -1.46
C TRP A 34 -10.65 9.19 -1.56
N THR A 35 -11.82 9.46 -0.99
CA THR A 35 -12.40 10.81 -0.92
C THR A 35 -12.48 11.28 0.54
N PRO A 36 -12.57 12.60 0.79
CA PRO A 36 -12.76 13.12 2.15
C PRO A 36 -14.00 12.52 2.84
N GLU A 37 -15.05 12.24 2.08
CA GLU A 37 -16.31 11.63 2.54
C GLU A 37 -16.11 10.20 3.05
N THR A 38 -15.20 9.43 2.43
CA THR A 38 -14.83 8.09 2.96
C THR A 38 -14.02 8.16 4.26
N GLY A 39 -13.59 9.35 4.68
CA GLY A 39 -12.80 9.56 5.88
C GLY A 39 -11.35 9.05 5.78
N LEU A 40 -10.89 8.61 4.61
CA LEU A 40 -9.52 8.10 4.40
C LEU A 40 -8.49 9.19 4.13
N VAL A 41 -8.96 10.34 3.67
CA VAL A 41 -8.14 11.51 3.38
C VAL A 41 -8.74 12.75 4.02
N THR A 42 -7.94 13.80 4.15
CA THR A 42 -8.43 15.15 4.48
C THR A 42 -9.06 15.80 3.25
N ASP A 43 -9.75 16.93 3.42
CA ASP A 43 -10.26 17.75 2.30
C ASP A 43 -9.16 18.17 1.32
N ALA A 44 -7.92 18.29 1.80
CA ALA A 44 -6.73 18.55 0.98
C ALA A 44 -6.07 17.26 0.42
N LEU A 45 -6.77 16.13 0.44
CA LEU A 45 -6.32 14.81 -0.02
C LEU A 45 -5.06 14.27 0.67
N LYS A 46 -4.74 14.75 1.88
CA LYS A 46 -3.67 14.18 2.70
C LYS A 46 -4.16 12.89 3.35
N LEU A 47 -3.29 11.87 3.36
CA LEU A 47 -3.60 10.55 3.92
C LEU A 47 -3.88 10.60 5.43
N LYS A 48 -5.03 10.08 5.86
CA LYS A 48 -5.33 9.83 7.28
C LYS A 48 -4.80 8.44 7.64
N ARG A 49 -3.52 8.38 8.01
CA ARG A 49 -2.77 7.12 8.22
C ARG A 49 -3.46 6.14 9.17
N PHE A 50 -4.03 6.61 10.28
CA PHE A 50 -4.74 5.75 11.24
C PHE A 50 -5.96 5.08 10.60
N ASN A 51 -6.79 5.83 9.88
CA ASN A 51 -7.99 5.32 9.22
C ASN A 51 -7.64 4.36 8.08
N LEU A 52 -6.60 4.68 7.30
CA LEU A 52 -6.10 3.80 6.25
C LEU A 52 -5.57 2.49 6.82
N GLN A 53 -4.79 2.56 7.90
CA GLN A 53 -4.29 1.37 8.58
C GLN A 53 -5.44 0.49 9.06
N ALA A 54 -6.44 1.07 9.74
CA ALA A 54 -7.59 0.31 10.23
C ALA A 54 -8.39 -0.36 9.09
N ARG A 55 -8.62 0.36 7.98
CA ARG A 55 -9.37 -0.17 6.82
C ARG A 55 -8.63 -1.30 6.12
N PHE A 56 -7.32 -1.18 5.91
CA PHE A 56 -6.53 -2.12 5.10
C PHE A 56 -5.74 -3.13 5.94
N GLN A 57 -5.89 -3.14 7.26
CA GLN A 57 -5.17 -4.05 8.16
C GLN A 57 -5.34 -5.51 7.73
N GLN A 58 -6.57 -5.93 7.39
CA GLN A 58 -6.86 -7.31 7.03
C GLN A 58 -6.16 -7.72 5.71
N GLU A 59 -6.16 -6.86 4.70
CA GLU A 59 -5.49 -7.11 3.43
C GLU A 59 -3.97 -7.11 3.58
N ILE A 60 -3.42 -6.23 4.41
CA ILE A 60 -1.99 -6.23 4.75
C ILE A 60 -1.60 -7.55 5.43
N GLU A 61 -2.40 -8.03 6.39
CA GLU A 61 -2.18 -9.31 7.07
C GLU A 61 -2.29 -10.51 6.14
N ARG A 62 -3.25 -10.49 5.19
CA ARG A 62 -3.37 -11.52 4.15
C ARG A 62 -2.17 -11.52 3.21
N MET A 63 -1.62 -10.35 2.87
CA MET A 63 -0.43 -10.25 2.02
C MET A 63 0.84 -10.69 2.75
N TYR A 64 0.96 -10.39 4.03
CA TYR A 64 2.12 -10.71 4.85
C TYR A 64 1.70 -11.55 6.06
N PRO A 65 1.26 -12.81 5.83
CA PRO A 65 0.92 -13.69 6.93
C PRO A 65 2.15 -13.87 7.80
N LYS A 66 1.99 -13.69 9.11
CA LYS A 66 3.04 -14.05 10.06
C LYS A 66 3.28 -15.54 9.87
N ALA A 67 4.47 -15.92 9.41
CA ALA A 67 4.85 -17.33 9.35
C ALA A 67 4.56 -17.94 10.71
N SER A 68 3.72 -18.98 10.76
CA SER A 68 3.62 -19.84 11.92
C SER A 68 5.02 -20.39 12.14
N ARG A 69 5.75 -19.84 13.12
CA ARG A 69 6.98 -20.44 13.60
C ARG A 69 6.57 -21.78 14.20
N SER A 70 6.70 -22.83 13.40
CA SER A 70 6.81 -24.20 13.89
C SER A 70 8.22 -24.42 14.42
#